data_AF-A0A563DQY1-F1
#
_entry.id   AF-A0A563DQY1-F1
#
_cell.length_a   1.000
_cell.length_b   1.000
_cell.length_c   1.000
_cell.angle_alpha   90.00
_cell.angle_beta   90.00
_cell.angle_gamma   90.00
#
_symmetry.space_group_name_H-M   'P 1'
#
loop_
_entity.id
_entity.type
_entity.pdbx_description
1 polymer ?
#
loop_
_entity_poly.entity_id
_entity_poly.type
_entity_poly.pdbx_seq_one_letter_code
_entity_poly.pdbx_strand_id
1 'polypeptide(L)'
;MTSRRHQRRAALPGAGYTRPASLDPTGLIVTVFGESGGVEGSFDFTTQPGSIELRRAFAAALDRKSGPAAAWRSGETCRNGYWALRAFLEHLAARGDAPSTAAEISPAMWGAWRLSLPHNHTARNRLALLRTVLPLVEGLPAQTVTAIDRRIAQGPHPTEIAYGYDWFEQIRSKAAATFNTALVRIRGNRQHLRRWYAGEFASDGTDWVIGEALDTILRTGDVARYGSGSHVVHRQARVLGGRGGDKTWARLFLTGPEAFALAVLLVASEGWNRSVLDRMCVPGHDPALGDDEFDVHLVEIHKRRRPVRLRYTSNNLLDTGPDSPGRSKRPSSRVRASNCSGARPTGCWSAGAPALLMTRSVSVLPAPASSLDGLATPDCSPRRGHRRG
;
A
#
# COMPACT_ATOMS: atom_id res chain seq x y z
N MET A 1 39.51 -23.32 -4.17
CA MET A 1 38.86 -22.87 -5.42
C MET A 1 37.97 -21.67 -5.10
N THR A 2 38.39 -20.49 -5.54
CA THR A 2 37.74 -19.20 -5.27
C THR A 2 36.47 -19.03 -6.12
N SER A 3 35.29 -19.03 -5.49
CA SER A 3 34.03 -18.75 -6.19
C SER A 3 34.01 -17.29 -6.64
N ARG A 4 34.05 -17.09 -7.97
CA ARG A 4 33.86 -15.78 -8.59
C ARG A 4 32.41 -15.34 -8.32
N ARG A 5 32.21 -14.43 -7.36
CA ARG A 5 30.99 -13.60 -7.31
C ARG A 5 30.81 -12.97 -8.69
N HIS A 6 29.77 -13.38 -9.41
CA HIS A 6 29.33 -12.69 -10.62
C HIS A 6 28.86 -11.28 -10.23
N GLN A 7 29.80 -10.33 -10.20
CA GLN A 7 29.51 -8.90 -10.30
C GLN A 7 28.98 -8.66 -11.71
N ARG A 8 27.70 -8.97 -11.95
CA ARG A 8 27.01 -8.54 -13.15
C ARG A 8 26.91 -7.02 -13.05
N ARG A 9 27.89 -6.30 -13.61
CA ARG A 9 27.84 -4.84 -13.71
C ARG A 9 26.51 -4.50 -14.37
N ALA A 10 25.73 -3.64 -13.72
CA ALA A 10 24.50 -3.14 -14.30
C ALA A 10 24.85 -2.56 -15.69
N ALA A 11 24.14 -3.01 -16.72
CA ALA A 11 24.32 -2.47 -18.05
C ALA A 11 24.00 -0.97 -17.96
N LEU A 12 25.00 -0.14 -18.25
CA LEU A 12 24.76 1.29 -18.40
C LEU A 12 23.81 1.51 -19.58
N PRO A 13 22.96 2.53 -19.54
CA PRO A 13 22.17 2.90 -20.70
C PRO A 13 23.09 3.07 -21.92
N GLY A 14 22.60 2.66 -23.10
CA GLY A 14 23.36 2.82 -24.34
C GLY A 14 23.78 4.27 -24.56
N ALA A 15 24.88 4.47 -25.29
CA ALA A 15 25.33 5.81 -25.68
C ALA A 15 24.18 6.56 -26.36
N GLY A 16 23.89 7.79 -25.89
CA GLY A 16 22.76 8.59 -26.37
C GLY A 16 21.45 8.45 -25.58
N TYR A 17 21.43 7.70 -24.47
CA TYR A 17 20.25 7.70 -23.58
C TYR A 17 20.03 9.07 -22.95
N THR A 18 18.97 9.74 -23.38
CA THR A 18 18.41 10.91 -22.69
C THR A 18 17.25 10.46 -21.82
N ARG A 19 17.31 10.84 -20.54
CA ARG A 19 16.22 10.55 -19.61
C ARG A 19 14.93 11.25 -20.09
N PRO A 20 13.77 10.57 -20.07
CA PRO A 20 12.49 11.24 -20.32
C PRO A 20 12.28 12.41 -19.36
N ALA A 21 11.75 13.52 -19.87
CA ALA A 21 11.34 14.64 -19.02
C ALA A 21 10.31 14.17 -17.99
N SER A 22 10.50 14.52 -16.72
CA SER A 22 9.58 14.19 -15.64
C SER A 22 8.35 15.10 -15.62
N LEU A 23 8.48 16.33 -16.14
CA LEU A 23 7.35 17.21 -16.38
C LEU A 23 6.94 17.12 -17.86
N ASP A 24 5.64 17.01 -18.11
CA ASP A 24 5.11 16.98 -19.47
C ASP A 24 5.19 18.37 -20.16
N PRO A 25 5.00 18.45 -21.49
CA PRO A 25 5.06 19.72 -22.22
C PRO A 25 4.03 20.76 -21.74
N THR A 26 2.90 20.34 -21.16
CA THR A 26 1.90 21.28 -20.63
C THR A 26 2.31 21.89 -19.29
N GLY A 27 3.27 21.27 -18.59
CA GLY A 27 3.73 21.67 -17.26
C GLY A 27 2.80 21.26 -16.12
N LEU A 28 1.89 20.31 -16.35
CA LEU A 28 0.82 19.95 -15.40
C LEU A 28 0.85 18.48 -14.98
N ILE A 29 1.55 17.63 -15.70
CA ILE A 29 1.65 16.20 -15.38
C ILE A 29 3.08 15.92 -14.95
N VAL A 30 3.24 15.51 -13.68
CA VAL A 30 4.53 15.15 -13.09
C VAL A 30 4.64 13.63 -13.03
N THR A 31 5.56 13.07 -13.81
CA THR A 31 5.94 11.66 -13.80
C THR A 31 7.16 11.47 -12.91
N VAL A 32 6.98 10.71 -11.83
CA VAL A 32 8.05 10.35 -10.91
C VAL A 32 8.66 9.02 -11.35
N PHE A 33 9.93 9.05 -11.72
CA PHE A 33 10.68 7.86 -12.09
C PHE A 33 11.37 7.24 -10.88
N GLY A 34 11.22 5.94 -10.71
CA GLY A 34 11.93 5.14 -9.73
C GLY A 34 13.35 4.84 -10.14
N GLU A 35 14.18 4.54 -9.15
CA GLU A 35 15.60 4.18 -9.37
C GLU A 35 15.78 2.83 -10.07
N SER A 36 14.75 1.99 -10.07
CA SER A 36 14.69 0.74 -10.83
C SER A 36 14.35 0.94 -12.32
N GLY A 37 14.25 2.19 -12.79
CA GLY A 37 13.96 2.52 -14.19
C GLY A 37 12.48 2.47 -14.57
N GLY A 38 11.60 2.27 -13.59
CA GLY A 38 10.13 2.29 -13.78
C GLY A 38 9.49 3.62 -13.40
N VAL A 39 8.20 3.78 -13.70
CA VAL A 39 7.38 4.90 -13.22
C VAL A 39 6.83 4.55 -11.83
N GLU A 40 7.10 5.39 -10.84
CA GLU A 40 6.62 5.25 -9.46
C GLU A 40 5.27 5.94 -9.23
N GLY A 41 4.92 6.90 -10.09
CA GLY A 41 3.64 7.59 -10.07
C GLY A 41 3.57 8.66 -11.14
N SER A 42 2.35 8.98 -11.57
CA SER A 42 2.03 10.16 -12.37
C SER A 42 1.01 11.01 -11.59
N PHE A 43 1.25 12.31 -11.54
CA PHE A 43 0.46 13.26 -10.76
C PHE A 43 -0.05 14.37 -11.67
N ASP A 44 -1.38 14.52 -11.72
CA ASP A 44 -2.05 15.35 -12.71
C ASP A 44 -2.67 16.61 -12.09
N PHE A 45 -2.17 17.77 -12.49
CA PHE A 45 -2.66 19.08 -12.07
C PHE A 45 -3.73 19.68 -13.01
N THR A 46 -4.09 19.02 -14.11
CA THR A 46 -5.01 19.55 -15.14
C THR A 46 -6.43 19.82 -14.65
N THR A 47 -6.92 19.03 -13.70
CA THR A 47 -8.28 19.13 -13.14
C THR A 47 -8.32 19.88 -11.81
N GLN A 48 -7.18 20.38 -11.34
CA GLN A 48 -7.11 21.09 -10.06
C GLN A 48 -7.69 22.50 -10.17
N PRO A 49 -8.27 23.03 -9.08
CA PRO A 49 -8.79 24.39 -9.07
C PRO A 49 -7.64 25.43 -9.06
N GLY A 50 -7.97 26.66 -9.46
CA GLY A 50 -7.03 27.76 -9.59
C GLY A 50 -6.56 28.01 -11.02
N SER A 51 -5.79 29.09 -11.20
CA SER A 51 -5.28 29.47 -12.51
C SER A 51 -4.34 28.41 -13.11
N ILE A 52 -4.13 28.45 -14.42
CA ILE A 52 -3.16 27.57 -15.10
C ILE A 52 -1.73 27.82 -14.62
N GLU A 53 -1.38 29.07 -14.35
CA GLU A 53 -0.04 29.51 -13.94
C GLU A 53 0.31 28.96 -12.55
N LEU A 54 -0.61 29.11 -11.60
CA LEU A 54 -0.44 28.60 -10.25
C LEU A 54 -0.27 27.07 -10.22
N ARG A 55 -1.06 26.36 -11.04
CA ARG A 55 -0.99 24.89 -11.14
C ARG A 55 0.34 24.42 -11.73
N ARG A 56 0.84 25.10 -12.76
CA ARG A 56 2.18 24.85 -13.33
C ARG A 56 3.29 25.10 -12.30
N ALA A 57 3.20 26.17 -11.52
CA ALA A 57 4.19 26.47 -10.48
C ALA A 57 4.25 25.37 -9.40
N PHE A 58 3.10 24.80 -9.04
CA PHE A 58 3.01 23.71 -8.07
C PHE A 58 3.50 22.37 -8.64
N ALA A 59 3.16 22.07 -9.90
CA ALA A 59 3.67 20.90 -10.61
C ALA A 59 5.20 20.95 -10.74
N ALA A 60 5.76 22.10 -11.11
CA ALA A 60 7.21 22.32 -11.18
C ALA A 60 7.89 22.16 -9.81
N ALA A 61 7.27 22.61 -8.72
CA ALA A 61 7.79 22.40 -7.37
C ALA A 61 7.80 20.92 -6.96
N LEU A 62 6.75 20.17 -7.29
CA LEU A 62 6.68 18.73 -7.07
C LEU A 62 7.74 17.99 -7.89
N ASP A 63 7.92 18.37 -9.16
CA ASP A 63 8.97 17.84 -10.04
C ASP A 63 10.37 18.06 -9.43
N ARG A 64 10.69 19.30 -9.04
CA ARG A 64 11.95 19.65 -8.35
C ARG A 64 12.15 18.81 -7.07
N LYS A 65 11.08 18.50 -6.33
CA LYS A 65 11.16 17.73 -5.08
C LYS A 65 11.32 16.23 -5.29
N SER A 66 10.80 15.71 -6.40
CA SER A 66 10.73 14.28 -6.73
C SER A 66 11.74 13.82 -7.79
N GLY A 67 12.52 14.75 -8.34
CA GLY A 67 13.56 14.48 -9.32
C GLY A 67 14.68 13.53 -8.81
N PRO A 68 15.55 13.04 -9.72
CA PRO A 68 16.57 12.02 -9.42
C PRO A 68 17.56 12.38 -8.31
N ALA A 69 17.96 13.65 -8.26
CA ALA A 69 18.87 14.14 -7.22
C ALA A 69 18.13 14.58 -5.95
N ALA A 70 16.80 14.57 -5.96
CA ALA A 70 16.00 15.16 -4.92
C ALA A 70 15.75 14.21 -3.74
N ALA A 71 15.13 14.78 -2.70
CA ALA A 71 14.91 14.10 -1.44
C ALA A 71 13.74 13.09 -1.49
N TRP A 72 12.72 13.32 -2.33
CA TRP A 72 11.56 12.44 -2.39
C TRP A 72 11.75 11.36 -3.45
N ARG A 73 12.14 10.18 -2.98
CA ARG A 73 12.50 9.04 -3.84
C ARG A 73 11.46 7.91 -3.81
N SER A 74 10.30 8.13 -3.21
CA SER A 74 9.23 7.13 -3.08
C SER A 74 7.96 7.67 -3.71
N GLY A 75 7.32 6.90 -4.59
CA GLY A 75 6.02 7.25 -5.17
C GLY A 75 4.99 7.61 -4.09
N GLU A 76 4.99 6.87 -2.97
CA GLU A 76 4.11 7.16 -1.83
C GLU A 76 4.37 8.52 -1.18
N THR A 77 5.63 8.96 -1.05
CA THR A 77 5.93 10.29 -0.49
C THR A 77 5.51 11.38 -1.47
N CYS A 78 5.77 11.19 -2.76
CA CYS A 78 5.34 12.11 -3.80
C CYS A 78 3.81 12.22 -3.86
N ARG A 79 3.11 11.09 -3.73
CA ARG A 79 1.65 11.03 -3.64
C ARG A 79 1.12 11.83 -2.46
N ASN A 80 1.66 11.60 -1.26
CA ASN A 80 1.25 12.37 -0.08
C ASN A 80 1.51 13.88 -0.25
N GLY A 81 2.64 14.25 -0.86
CA GLY A 81 2.94 15.65 -1.19
C GLY A 81 1.97 16.24 -2.22
N TYR A 82 1.66 15.50 -3.28
CA TYR A 82 0.65 15.87 -4.27
C TYR A 82 -0.72 16.11 -3.62
N TRP A 83 -1.20 15.20 -2.77
CA TRP A 83 -2.46 15.39 -2.05
C TRP A 83 -2.44 16.60 -1.11
N ALA A 84 -1.30 16.91 -0.50
CA ALA A 84 -1.15 18.09 0.34
C ALA A 84 -1.19 19.38 -0.49
N LEU A 85 -0.52 19.41 -1.64
CA LEU A 85 -0.58 20.52 -2.61
C LEU A 85 -1.99 20.72 -3.14
N ARG A 86 -2.68 19.63 -3.47
CA ARG A 86 -4.07 19.63 -3.94
C ARG A 86 -5.02 20.26 -2.94
N ALA A 87 -4.95 19.79 -1.69
CA ALA A 87 -5.78 20.33 -0.61
C ALA A 87 -5.51 21.81 -0.35
N PHE A 88 -4.27 22.26 -0.52
CA PHE A 88 -3.92 23.68 -0.42
C PHE A 88 -4.46 24.50 -1.61
N LEU A 89 -4.37 23.99 -2.84
CA LEU A 89 -4.98 24.62 -4.03
C LEU A 89 -6.50 24.73 -3.89
N GLU A 90 -7.17 23.67 -3.43
CA GLU A 90 -8.61 23.67 -3.13
C GLU A 90 -8.96 24.77 -2.10
N HIS A 91 -8.14 24.92 -1.05
CA HIS A 91 -8.34 25.99 -0.06
C HIS A 91 -8.14 27.39 -0.64
N LEU A 92 -7.09 27.60 -1.44
CA LEU A 92 -6.83 28.90 -2.08
C LEU A 92 -7.96 29.28 -3.04
N ALA A 93 -8.46 28.33 -3.82
CA ALA A 93 -9.53 28.56 -4.79
C ALA A 93 -10.91 28.80 -4.16
N ALA A 94 -11.16 28.31 -2.94
CA ALA A 94 -12.41 28.56 -2.21
C ALA A 94 -12.53 29.99 -1.67
N ARG A 95 -11.48 30.81 -1.78
CA ARG A 95 -11.47 32.20 -1.31
C ARG A 95 -11.99 33.14 -2.39
N GLY A 96 -12.63 34.23 -1.97
CA GLY A 96 -13.06 35.30 -2.90
C GLY A 96 -11.89 36.05 -3.56
N ASP A 97 -10.71 36.01 -2.96
CA ASP A 97 -9.44 36.59 -3.44
C ASP A 97 -8.46 35.49 -3.88
N ALA A 98 -8.94 34.49 -4.63
CA ALA A 98 -8.12 33.36 -5.07
C ALA A 98 -6.90 33.84 -5.89
N PRO A 99 -5.67 33.46 -5.50
CA PRO A 99 -4.47 33.91 -6.18
C PRO A 99 -4.38 33.34 -7.60
N SER A 100 -4.05 34.20 -8.57
CA SER A 100 -3.79 33.81 -9.95
C SER A 100 -2.34 33.38 -10.16
N THR A 101 -1.41 33.84 -9.33
CA THR A 101 0.01 33.49 -9.42
C THR A 101 0.58 33.08 -8.05
N ALA A 102 1.74 32.44 -8.04
CA ALA A 102 2.41 32.08 -6.79
C ALA A 102 2.86 33.32 -5.98
N ALA A 103 3.09 34.46 -6.64
CA ALA A 103 3.47 35.73 -6.02
C ALA A 103 2.38 36.35 -5.15
N GLU A 104 1.12 36.02 -5.42
CA GLU A 104 -0.04 36.50 -4.65
C GLU A 104 -0.29 35.71 -3.36
N ILE A 105 0.38 34.56 -3.18
CA ILE A 105 0.22 33.74 -1.98
C ILE A 105 0.86 34.46 -0.80
N SER A 106 0.04 35.10 0.02
CA SER A 106 0.49 35.88 1.17
C SER A 106 0.71 35.02 2.43
N PRO A 107 1.46 35.52 3.43
CA PRO A 107 1.58 34.88 4.73
C PRO A 107 0.22 34.67 5.42
N ALA A 108 -0.74 35.57 5.16
CA ALA A 108 -2.09 35.51 5.74
C ALA A 108 -2.90 34.33 5.15
N MET A 109 -2.80 34.09 3.84
CA MET A 109 -3.43 32.93 3.18
C MET A 109 -2.87 31.62 3.73
N TRP A 110 -1.54 31.53 3.91
CA TRP A 110 -0.92 30.37 4.56
C TRP A 110 -1.37 30.20 6.03
N GLY A 111 -1.46 31.30 6.78
CA GLY A 111 -1.96 31.30 8.16
C GLY A 111 -3.41 30.81 8.25
N ALA A 112 -4.29 31.28 7.37
CA ALA A 112 -5.68 30.85 7.28
C ALA A 112 -5.79 29.36 6.97
N TRP A 113 -4.98 28.85 6.03
CA TRP A 113 -4.91 27.42 5.75
C TRP A 113 -4.52 26.60 6.98
N ARG A 114 -3.46 27.02 7.70
CA ARG A 114 -3.02 26.34 8.93
C ARG A 114 -4.12 26.27 9.99
N LEU A 115 -4.92 27.33 10.14
CA LEU A 115 -6.01 27.39 11.10
C LEU A 115 -7.23 26.56 10.66
N SER A 116 -7.43 26.37 9.35
CA SER A 116 -8.54 25.56 8.82
C SER A 116 -8.36 24.05 9.00
N LEU A 117 -7.13 23.59 9.29
CA LEU A 117 -6.83 22.16 9.38
C LEU A 117 -7.21 21.59 10.76
N PRO A 118 -7.77 20.37 10.82
CA PRO A 118 -8.07 19.71 12.08
C PRO A 118 -6.80 19.37 12.86
N HIS A 119 -6.89 19.31 14.19
CA HIS A 119 -5.76 18.97 15.05
C HIS A 119 -5.49 17.45 15.09
N ASN A 120 -4.90 16.90 14.03
CA ASN A 120 -4.56 15.48 13.94
C ASN A 120 -3.25 15.22 13.17
N HIS A 121 -2.80 13.96 13.21
CA HIS A 121 -1.56 13.52 12.55
C HIS A 121 -1.58 13.79 11.03
N THR A 122 -2.72 13.60 10.36
CA THR A 122 -2.86 13.81 8.91
C THR A 122 -2.64 15.26 8.51
N ALA A 123 -3.25 16.20 9.23
CA ALA A 123 -3.06 17.63 9.02
C ALA A 123 -1.60 18.05 9.27
N ARG A 124 -1.00 17.57 10.36
CA ARG A 124 0.42 17.82 10.65
C ARG A 124 1.33 17.30 9.55
N ASN A 125 1.07 16.09 9.05
CA ASN A 125 1.84 15.52 7.95
C ASN A 125 1.70 16.36 6.67
N ARG A 126 0.49 16.85 6.34
CA ARG A 126 0.29 17.79 5.20
C ARG A 126 1.12 19.06 5.38
N LEU A 127 1.09 19.68 6.55
CA LEU A 127 1.90 20.88 6.83
C LEU A 127 3.40 20.59 6.71
N ALA A 128 3.87 19.45 7.23
CA ALA A 128 5.27 19.05 7.14
C ALA A 128 5.71 18.83 5.69
N LEU A 129 4.86 18.21 4.86
CA LEU A 129 5.12 18.03 3.43
C LEU A 129 5.16 19.38 2.70
N LEU A 130 4.14 20.21 2.88
CA LEU A 130 4.04 21.55 2.27
C LEU A 130 5.24 22.43 2.65
N ARG A 131 5.69 22.37 3.91
CA ARG A 131 6.90 23.08 4.35
C ARG A 131 8.15 22.73 3.53
N THR A 132 8.23 21.51 3.01
CA THR A 132 9.39 21.08 2.23
C THR A 132 9.26 21.31 0.72
N VAL A 133 8.05 21.50 0.19
CA VAL A 133 7.80 21.64 -1.26
C VAL A 133 7.43 23.07 -1.66
N LEU A 134 6.65 23.81 -0.85
CA LEU A 134 6.26 25.18 -1.16
C LEU A 134 7.45 26.13 -1.34
N PRO A 135 8.57 26.02 -0.57
CA PRO A 135 9.76 26.83 -0.84
C PRO A 135 10.42 26.58 -2.20
N LEU A 136 10.04 25.50 -2.89
CA LEU A 136 10.47 25.20 -4.26
C LEU A 136 9.48 25.72 -5.30
N VAL A 137 8.41 26.42 -4.92
CA VAL A 137 7.49 27.08 -5.86
C VAL A 137 8.12 28.40 -6.28
N GLU A 138 8.25 28.59 -7.58
CA GLU A 138 8.85 29.80 -8.15
C GLU A 138 7.90 30.98 -8.03
N GLY A 139 8.43 32.16 -7.72
CA GLY A 139 7.65 33.37 -7.48
C GLY A 139 6.99 33.46 -6.11
N LEU A 140 7.14 32.46 -5.23
CA LEU A 140 6.57 32.53 -3.87
C LEU A 140 7.26 33.65 -3.05
N PRO A 141 6.52 34.58 -2.42
CA PRO A 141 7.12 35.68 -1.68
C PRO A 141 7.98 35.21 -0.51
N ALA A 142 9.13 35.85 -0.29
CA ALA A 142 10.04 35.51 0.80
C ALA A 142 9.38 35.54 2.20
N GLN A 143 8.45 36.48 2.41
CA GLN A 143 7.68 36.57 3.65
C GLN A 143 6.80 35.32 3.87
N THR A 144 6.22 34.78 2.80
CA THR A 144 5.40 33.56 2.84
C THR A 144 6.27 32.34 3.11
N VAL A 145 7.46 32.26 2.50
CA VAL A 145 8.45 31.21 2.79
C VAL A 145 8.83 31.21 4.28
N THR A 146 9.10 32.38 4.86
CA THR A 146 9.38 32.52 6.31
C THR A 146 8.19 32.08 7.16
N ALA A 147 6.95 32.40 6.76
CA ALA A 147 5.74 31.97 7.47
C ALA A 147 5.50 30.45 7.39
N ILE A 148 5.90 29.83 6.28
CA ILE A 148 5.88 28.38 6.06
C ILE A 148 6.90 27.67 6.95
N ASP A 149 8.09 28.23 7.12
CA ASP A 149 9.15 27.61 7.90
C ASP A 149 8.89 27.61 9.42
N ARG A 150 7.98 28.48 9.89
CA ARG A 150 7.55 28.54 11.31
C ARG A 150 7.21 27.15 11.85
N ARG A 151 7.65 26.90 13.09
CA ARG A 151 7.47 25.63 13.81
C ARG A 151 6.04 25.09 13.70
N ILE A 152 5.94 23.80 13.38
CA ILE A 152 4.69 23.04 13.41
C ILE A 152 4.58 22.42 14.81
N ALA A 153 3.56 22.83 15.57
CA ALA A 153 3.32 22.36 16.94
C ALA A 153 3.26 20.84 17.01
N GLN A 154 3.93 20.24 18.02
CA GLN A 154 3.98 18.78 18.17
C GLN A 154 2.58 18.20 18.12
N GLY A 155 2.46 17.04 17.45
CA GLY A 155 1.19 16.34 17.39
C GLY A 155 0.81 15.75 18.74
N PRO A 156 -0.43 15.28 18.91
CA PRO A 156 -0.81 14.52 20.08
C PRO A 156 0.16 13.35 20.26
N HIS A 157 0.50 13.03 21.50
CA HIS A 157 1.33 11.87 21.81
C HIS A 157 0.62 10.61 21.29
N PRO A 158 1.36 9.66 20.69
CA PRO A 158 0.79 8.38 20.32
C PRO A 158 0.12 7.76 21.55
N THR A 159 -1.16 7.43 21.42
CA THR A 159 -1.91 6.69 22.45
C THR A 159 -1.69 5.18 22.33
N GLU A 160 -0.94 4.77 21.30
CA GLU A 160 -0.60 3.38 21.00
C GLU A 160 0.36 2.87 22.08
N ILE A 161 -0.14 2.00 22.95
CA ILE A 161 0.66 1.25 23.91
C ILE A 161 1.25 0.05 23.16
N ALA A 162 2.57 -0.12 23.23
CA ALA A 162 3.22 -1.31 22.69
C ALA A 162 2.67 -2.57 23.36
N TYR A 163 2.41 -3.63 22.60
CA TYR A 163 1.97 -4.89 23.16
C TYR A 163 3.00 -5.41 24.17
N GLY A 164 2.53 -5.86 25.33
CA GLY A 164 3.35 -6.64 26.26
C GLY A 164 3.80 -7.95 25.63
N TYR A 165 4.85 -8.55 26.20
CA TYR A 165 5.44 -9.78 25.67
C TYR A 165 4.42 -10.92 25.53
N ASP A 166 3.55 -11.12 26.52
CA ASP A 166 2.53 -12.18 26.49
C ASP A 166 1.51 -11.98 25.37
N TRP A 167 1.11 -10.73 25.13
CA TRP A 167 0.22 -10.39 24.01
C TRP A 167 0.91 -10.60 22.67
N PHE A 168 2.19 -10.26 22.57
CA PHE A 168 2.99 -10.52 21.38
C PHE A 168 3.06 -12.02 21.05
N GLU A 169 3.36 -12.86 22.04
CA GLU A 169 3.41 -14.32 21.85
C GLU A 169 2.04 -14.92 21.51
N GLN A 170 0.95 -14.41 22.08
CA GLN A 170 -0.41 -14.81 21.70
C GLN A 170 -0.73 -14.46 20.24
N ILE A 171 -0.38 -13.24 19.80
CA ILE A 171 -0.56 -12.80 18.41
C ILE A 171 0.23 -13.71 17.47
N ARG A 172 1.50 -13.99 17.81
CA ARG A 172 2.38 -14.86 17.02
C ARG A 172 1.83 -16.28 16.92
N SER A 173 1.41 -16.86 18.04
CA SER A 173 0.83 -18.21 18.09
C SER A 173 -0.44 -18.33 17.25
N LYS A 174 -1.36 -17.36 17.35
CA LYS A 174 -2.59 -17.35 16.54
C LYS A 174 -2.33 -17.19 15.04
N ALA A 175 -1.34 -16.37 14.69
CA ALA A 175 -0.89 -16.22 13.31
C ALA A 175 -0.27 -17.53 12.79
N ALA A 176 0.57 -18.19 13.58
CA ALA A 176 1.16 -19.49 13.24
C ALA A 176 0.08 -20.56 13.00
N ALA A 177 -0.89 -20.68 13.89
CA ALA A 177 -1.99 -21.63 13.75
C ALA A 177 -2.81 -21.40 12.46
N THR A 178 -3.13 -20.14 12.16
CA THR A 178 -3.87 -19.74 10.96
C THR A 178 -3.09 -20.08 9.69
N PHE A 179 -1.81 -19.71 9.65
CA PHE A 179 -0.96 -19.96 8.49
C PHE A 179 -0.66 -21.45 8.29
N ASN A 180 -0.37 -22.19 9.35
CA ASN A 180 -0.10 -23.64 9.28
C ASN A 180 -1.32 -24.42 8.80
N THR A 181 -2.53 -24.04 9.23
CA THR A 181 -3.77 -24.62 8.72
C THR A 181 -3.92 -24.42 7.21
N ALA A 182 -3.66 -23.19 6.73
CA ALA A 182 -3.66 -22.88 5.30
C ALA A 182 -2.58 -23.66 4.54
N LEU A 183 -1.39 -23.81 5.12
CA LEU A 183 -0.28 -24.52 4.52
C LEU A 183 -0.59 -26.01 4.34
N VAL A 184 -1.21 -26.66 5.34
CA VAL A 184 -1.67 -28.05 5.24
C VAL A 184 -2.71 -28.20 4.14
N ARG A 185 -3.72 -27.32 4.10
CA ARG A 185 -4.75 -27.31 3.04
C ARG A 185 -4.12 -27.20 1.65
N ILE A 186 -3.26 -26.21 1.43
CA ILE A 186 -2.64 -25.95 0.13
C ILE A 186 -1.73 -27.12 -0.28
N ARG A 187 -0.96 -27.68 0.65
CA ARG A 187 -0.10 -28.85 0.37
C ARG A 187 -0.92 -30.07 -0.02
N GLY A 188 -2.00 -30.36 0.69
CA GLY A 188 -2.91 -31.46 0.35
C GLY A 188 -3.49 -31.32 -1.06
N ASN A 189 -4.00 -30.13 -1.40
CA ASN A 189 -4.55 -29.88 -2.75
C ASN A 189 -3.48 -29.93 -3.85
N ARG A 190 -2.24 -29.49 -3.58
CA ARG A 190 -1.14 -29.62 -4.55
C ARG A 190 -0.69 -31.06 -4.74
N GLN A 191 -0.72 -31.87 -3.68
CA GLN A 191 -0.46 -33.31 -3.79
C GLN A 191 -1.56 -33.98 -4.61
N HIS A 192 -2.84 -33.65 -4.37
CA HIS A 192 -3.96 -34.13 -5.18
C HIS A 192 -3.76 -33.82 -6.67
N LEU A 193 -3.39 -32.58 -7.00
CA LEU A 193 -3.15 -32.16 -8.37
C LEU A 193 -1.99 -32.94 -9.03
N ARG A 194 -0.92 -33.26 -8.28
CA ARG A 194 0.18 -34.10 -8.80
C ARG A 194 -0.28 -35.51 -9.13
N ARG A 195 -1.04 -36.14 -8.25
CA ARG A 195 -1.61 -37.49 -8.45
C ARG A 195 -2.56 -37.51 -9.65
N TRP A 196 -3.33 -36.43 -9.82
CA TRP A 196 -4.20 -36.24 -10.99
C TRP A 196 -3.41 -36.16 -12.30
N TYR A 197 -2.34 -35.35 -12.37
CA TYR A 197 -1.46 -35.33 -13.55
C TYR A 197 -0.76 -36.66 -13.82
N ALA A 198 -0.51 -37.46 -12.78
CA ALA A 198 0.04 -38.81 -12.91
C ALA A 198 -0.99 -39.85 -13.39
N GLY A 199 -2.26 -39.47 -13.58
CA GLY A 199 -3.32 -40.37 -14.04
C GLY A 199 -3.83 -41.34 -12.98
N GLU A 200 -3.60 -41.07 -11.69
CA GLU A 200 -3.99 -41.98 -10.59
C GLU A 200 -5.51 -42.04 -10.33
N PHE A 201 -6.30 -41.15 -10.94
CA PHE A 201 -7.74 -41.04 -10.70
C PHE A 201 -8.53 -41.41 -11.97
N ALA A 202 -9.58 -42.23 -11.81
CA ALA A 202 -10.51 -42.58 -12.87
C ALA A 202 -11.29 -41.35 -13.38
N SER A 203 -11.44 -41.22 -14.70
CA SER A 203 -11.96 -40.02 -15.38
C SER A 203 -13.40 -39.61 -15.04
N ASP A 204 -14.17 -40.50 -14.42
CA ASP A 204 -15.54 -40.30 -13.97
C ASP A 204 -15.67 -40.11 -12.45
N GLY A 205 -14.57 -40.24 -11.71
CA GLY A 205 -14.54 -40.16 -10.25
C GLY A 205 -14.57 -38.74 -9.70
N THR A 206 -15.06 -38.60 -8.46
CA THR A 206 -15.04 -37.33 -7.70
C THR A 206 -13.64 -36.72 -7.63
N ASP A 207 -12.62 -37.54 -7.38
CA ASP A 207 -11.24 -37.08 -7.28
C ASP A 207 -10.69 -36.53 -8.60
N TRP A 208 -11.15 -37.07 -9.73
CA TRP A 208 -10.80 -36.54 -11.04
C TRP A 208 -11.42 -35.16 -11.28
N VAL A 209 -12.68 -34.96 -10.88
CA VAL A 209 -13.35 -33.65 -10.96
C VAL A 209 -12.65 -32.62 -10.08
N ILE A 210 -12.20 -33.01 -8.89
CA ILE A 210 -11.42 -32.14 -8.01
C ILE A 210 -10.11 -31.76 -8.69
N GLY A 211 -9.41 -32.72 -9.30
CA GLY A 211 -8.17 -32.47 -10.05
C GLY A 211 -8.36 -31.47 -11.19
N GLU A 212 -9.40 -31.64 -12.02
CA GLU A 212 -9.77 -30.73 -13.10
C GLU A 212 -10.07 -29.31 -12.60
N ALA A 213 -10.81 -29.19 -11.50
CA ALA A 213 -11.10 -27.88 -10.90
C ALA A 213 -9.85 -27.19 -10.36
N LEU A 214 -8.95 -27.96 -9.71
CA LEU A 214 -7.67 -27.44 -9.21
C LEU A 214 -6.71 -27.02 -10.34
N ASP A 215 -6.67 -27.76 -11.44
CA ASP A 215 -5.93 -27.37 -12.65
C ASP A 215 -6.44 -26.04 -13.22
N THR A 216 -7.77 -25.90 -13.30
CA THR A 216 -8.41 -24.65 -13.75
C THR A 216 -8.00 -23.49 -12.85
N ILE A 217 -8.11 -23.64 -11.52
CA ILE A 217 -7.69 -22.63 -10.54
C ILE A 217 -6.21 -22.26 -10.71
N LEU A 218 -5.33 -23.24 -10.93
CA LEU A 218 -3.91 -22.98 -11.09
C LEU A 218 -3.61 -22.14 -12.34
N ARG A 219 -4.36 -22.35 -13.42
CA ARG A 219 -4.18 -21.66 -14.70
C ARG A 219 -4.81 -20.27 -14.73
N THR A 220 -6.01 -20.12 -14.17
CA THR A 220 -6.84 -18.91 -14.33
C THR A 220 -6.97 -18.08 -13.06
N GLY A 221 -6.61 -18.65 -11.91
CA GLY A 221 -6.81 -18.05 -10.59
C GLY A 221 -8.16 -18.37 -9.94
N ASP A 222 -9.08 -19.05 -10.64
CA ASP A 222 -10.39 -19.42 -10.10
C ASP A 222 -10.97 -20.67 -10.78
N VAL A 223 -12.06 -21.23 -10.25
CA VAL A 223 -12.79 -22.33 -10.86
C VAL A 223 -13.55 -21.90 -12.12
N ALA A 224 -13.99 -22.86 -12.93
CA ALA A 224 -14.81 -22.55 -14.10
C ALA A 224 -16.17 -21.98 -13.68
N ARG A 225 -16.63 -20.94 -14.40
CA ARG A 225 -17.89 -20.24 -14.12
C ARG A 225 -18.76 -20.12 -15.37
N TYR A 226 -20.08 -20.22 -15.20
CA TYR A 226 -21.06 -19.97 -16.24
C TYR A 226 -21.27 -18.46 -16.46
N GLY A 227 -21.55 -18.08 -17.72
CA GLY A 227 -22.02 -16.75 -18.11
C GLY A 227 -21.06 -15.62 -17.72
N SER A 228 -21.60 -14.52 -17.19
CA SER A 228 -20.88 -13.31 -16.76
C SER A 228 -19.95 -13.49 -15.55
N GLY A 229 -19.58 -14.73 -15.18
CA GLY A 229 -18.63 -15.02 -14.10
C GLY A 229 -19.26 -15.14 -12.71
N SER A 230 -20.59 -15.20 -12.59
CA SER A 230 -21.25 -15.23 -11.27
C SER A 230 -21.45 -16.64 -10.70
N HIS A 231 -21.55 -17.68 -11.53
CA HIS A 231 -21.94 -19.01 -11.08
C HIS A 231 -20.88 -20.07 -11.34
N VAL A 232 -20.35 -20.69 -10.27
CA VAL A 232 -19.46 -21.85 -10.38
C VAL A 232 -20.18 -23.01 -11.04
N VAL A 233 -19.49 -23.73 -11.94
CA VAL A 233 -20.03 -24.92 -12.61
C VAL A 233 -20.53 -25.93 -11.58
N HIS A 234 -21.77 -26.40 -11.73
CA HIS A 234 -22.47 -27.19 -10.71
C HIS A 234 -21.72 -28.46 -10.31
N ARG A 235 -21.15 -29.17 -11.30
CA ARG A 235 -20.32 -30.37 -11.10
C ARG A 235 -19.12 -30.08 -10.19
N GLN A 236 -18.44 -28.97 -10.41
CA GLN A 236 -17.30 -28.55 -9.59
C GLN A 236 -17.76 -28.08 -8.20
N ALA A 237 -18.80 -27.25 -8.11
CA ALA A 237 -19.31 -26.78 -6.82
C ALA A 237 -19.72 -27.93 -5.88
N ARG A 238 -20.29 -29.02 -6.42
CA ARG A 238 -20.69 -30.19 -5.64
C ARG A 238 -19.48 -30.91 -5.03
N VAL A 239 -18.45 -31.20 -5.83
CA VAL A 239 -17.25 -31.92 -5.34
C VAL A 239 -16.34 -31.05 -4.49
N LEU A 240 -16.36 -29.73 -4.71
CA LEU A 240 -15.61 -28.76 -3.92
C LEU A 240 -16.31 -28.41 -2.59
N GLY A 241 -17.51 -28.92 -2.36
CA GLY A 241 -18.27 -28.67 -1.12
C GLY A 241 -18.80 -27.24 -1.01
N GLY A 242 -19.02 -26.55 -2.13
CA GLY A 242 -19.64 -25.23 -2.16
C GLY A 242 -19.17 -24.33 -3.29
N ARG A 243 -19.73 -23.12 -3.31
CA ARG A 243 -19.43 -22.05 -4.30
C ARG A 243 -18.59 -20.90 -3.72
N GLY A 244 -18.34 -20.92 -2.41
CA GLY A 244 -17.59 -19.89 -1.71
C GLY A 244 -16.12 -19.84 -2.12
N GLY A 245 -15.49 -18.66 -1.96
CA GLY A 245 -14.07 -18.48 -2.23
C GLY A 245 -13.19 -19.42 -1.40
N ASP A 246 -13.60 -19.69 -0.16
CA ASP A 246 -12.98 -20.64 0.77
C ASP A 246 -12.99 -22.08 0.25
N LYS A 247 -14.01 -22.44 -0.53
CA LYS A 247 -14.18 -23.78 -1.13
C LYS A 247 -13.56 -23.90 -2.53
N THR A 248 -13.28 -22.79 -3.19
CA THR A 248 -12.82 -22.74 -4.59
C THR A 248 -11.35 -22.33 -4.66
N TRP A 249 -11.04 -21.09 -5.03
CA TRP A 249 -9.68 -20.60 -5.26
C TRP A 249 -8.78 -20.71 -4.01
N ALA A 250 -9.35 -20.57 -2.80
CA ALA A 250 -8.58 -20.66 -1.55
C ALA A 250 -7.99 -22.06 -1.31
N ARG A 251 -8.41 -23.09 -2.05
CA ARG A 251 -7.79 -24.41 -1.98
C ARG A 251 -6.30 -24.41 -2.37
N LEU A 252 -5.91 -23.54 -3.31
CA LEU A 252 -4.53 -23.42 -3.77
C LEU A 252 -3.83 -22.13 -3.34
N PHE A 253 -4.59 -21.11 -2.96
CA PHE A 253 -4.04 -19.81 -2.59
C PHE A 253 -4.41 -19.41 -1.15
N LEU A 254 -3.64 -18.48 -0.59
CA LEU A 254 -3.91 -17.92 0.73
C LEU A 254 -5.10 -16.96 0.67
N THR A 255 -5.97 -17.02 1.67
CA THR A 255 -6.97 -15.97 1.89
C THR A 255 -6.32 -14.70 2.43
N GLY A 256 -7.04 -13.57 2.38
CA GLY A 256 -6.56 -12.31 2.96
C GLY A 256 -6.10 -12.46 4.43
N PRO A 257 -6.91 -13.06 5.32
CA PRO A 257 -6.50 -13.33 6.70
C PRO A 257 -5.26 -14.23 6.83
N GLU A 258 -5.12 -15.25 5.98
CA GLU A 258 -3.96 -16.15 6.00
C GLU A 258 -2.68 -15.47 5.50
N ALA A 259 -2.80 -14.62 4.48
CA ALA A 259 -1.71 -13.78 4.00
C ALA A 259 -1.29 -12.75 5.05
N PHE A 260 -2.24 -12.20 5.80
CA PHE A 260 -1.97 -11.32 6.93
C PHE A 260 -1.26 -12.07 8.07
N ALA A 261 -1.70 -13.29 8.39
CA ALA A 261 -1.04 -14.14 9.38
C ALA A 261 0.43 -14.41 8.99
N LEU A 262 0.68 -14.73 7.72
CA LEU A 262 2.04 -14.85 7.19
C LEU A 262 2.85 -13.55 7.35
N ALA A 263 2.24 -12.40 7.04
CA ALA A 263 2.90 -11.10 7.21
C ALA A 263 3.29 -10.86 8.67
N VAL A 264 2.39 -11.14 9.63
CA VAL A 264 2.67 -11.04 11.07
C VAL A 264 3.86 -11.91 11.48
N LEU A 265 3.93 -13.16 11.02
CA LEU A 265 5.05 -14.06 11.32
C LEU A 265 6.39 -13.52 10.79
N LEU A 266 6.39 -12.93 9.59
CA LEU A 266 7.57 -12.29 9.01
C LEU A 266 7.99 -11.03 9.79
N VAL A 267 7.03 -10.22 10.26
CA VAL A 267 7.33 -9.07 11.13
C VAL A 267 7.92 -9.55 12.45
N ALA A 268 7.33 -10.57 13.07
CA ALA A 268 7.73 -11.08 14.38
C ALA A 268 9.12 -11.73 14.35
N SER A 269 9.48 -12.44 13.28
CA SER A 269 10.78 -13.12 13.14
C SER A 269 11.90 -12.18 12.72
N GLU A 270 11.65 -11.31 11.74
CA GLU A 270 12.71 -10.53 11.08
C GLU A 270 12.71 -9.04 11.46
N GLY A 271 11.74 -8.59 12.27
CA GLY A 271 11.57 -7.18 12.62
C GLY A 271 11.30 -6.28 11.40
N TRP A 272 10.73 -6.84 10.34
CA TRP A 272 10.54 -6.12 9.09
C TRP A 272 9.33 -5.19 9.13
N ASN A 273 9.54 -3.92 8.78
CA ASN A 273 8.44 -2.98 8.61
C ASN A 273 7.52 -3.39 7.44
N ARG A 274 6.23 -3.02 7.51
CA ARG A 274 5.25 -3.18 6.42
C ARG A 274 5.78 -2.77 5.05
N SER A 275 6.49 -1.65 4.95
CA SER A 275 7.02 -1.15 3.67
C SER A 275 8.05 -2.07 3.01
N VAL A 276 8.68 -2.97 3.78
CA VAL A 276 9.53 -4.05 3.25
C VAL A 276 8.65 -5.16 2.72
N LEU A 277 7.66 -5.61 3.49
CA LEU A 277 6.74 -6.68 3.10
C LEU A 277 5.97 -6.34 1.82
N ASP A 278 5.42 -5.13 1.72
CA ASP A 278 4.64 -4.65 0.57
C ASP A 278 5.46 -4.66 -0.75
N ARG A 279 6.78 -4.58 -0.65
CA ARG A 279 7.71 -4.51 -1.80
C ARG A 279 8.51 -5.80 -2.00
N MET A 280 8.26 -6.80 -1.17
CA MET A 280 8.99 -8.04 -1.22
C MET A 280 8.59 -8.81 -2.47
N CYS A 281 9.54 -9.00 -3.37
CA CYS A 281 9.39 -10.00 -4.42
C CYS A 281 9.46 -11.39 -3.79
N VAL A 282 8.77 -12.35 -4.38
CA VAL A 282 8.90 -13.76 -3.96
C VAL A 282 10.37 -14.14 -4.08
N PRO A 283 11.04 -14.55 -2.99
CA PRO A 283 12.45 -14.88 -3.04
C PRO A 283 12.69 -16.01 -4.05
N GLY A 284 13.72 -15.84 -4.87
CA GLY A 284 14.22 -16.91 -5.71
C GLY A 284 14.66 -18.07 -4.82
N HIS A 285 14.33 -19.29 -5.24
CA HIS A 285 14.97 -20.46 -4.67
C HIS A 285 16.26 -20.67 -5.47
N ASP A 286 17.40 -20.48 -4.81
CA ASP A 286 18.69 -20.83 -5.39
C ASP A 286 19.11 -22.19 -4.81
N PRO A 287 18.96 -23.28 -5.59
CA PRO A 287 19.34 -24.61 -5.12
C PRO A 287 20.86 -24.75 -4.88
N ALA A 288 21.69 -23.79 -5.30
CA ALA A 288 23.12 -23.77 -5.01
C ALA A 288 23.47 -23.15 -3.64
N LEU A 289 22.51 -22.55 -2.94
CA LEU A 289 22.69 -21.94 -1.60
C LEU A 289 22.14 -22.81 -0.46
N GLY A 290 21.36 -23.84 -0.77
CA GLY A 290 20.92 -24.84 0.20
C GLY A 290 21.88 -26.02 0.24
N ASP A 291 22.09 -26.58 1.44
CA ASP A 291 22.65 -27.91 1.61
C ASP A 291 21.49 -28.91 1.75
N ASP A 292 21.73 -30.23 1.69
CA ASP A 292 20.67 -31.26 1.80
C ASP A 292 19.80 -31.13 3.08
N GLU A 293 20.27 -30.36 4.08
CA GLU A 293 19.62 -30.15 5.37
C GLU A 293 18.74 -28.88 5.46
N PHE A 294 18.98 -27.82 4.66
CA PHE A 294 18.26 -26.53 4.78
C PHE A 294 17.99 -25.83 3.45
N ASP A 295 16.74 -25.41 3.23
CA ASP A 295 16.38 -24.51 2.12
C ASP A 295 16.69 -23.04 2.52
N VAL A 296 17.57 -22.38 1.76
CA VAL A 296 17.89 -20.95 1.93
C VAL A 296 17.12 -20.11 0.90
N HIS A 297 16.33 -19.15 1.38
CA HIS A 297 15.62 -18.20 0.53
C HIS A 297 16.24 -16.81 0.64
N LEU A 298 16.85 -16.33 -0.45
CA LEU A 298 17.45 -14.99 -0.51
C LEU A 298 16.36 -13.94 -0.77
N VAL A 299 16.16 -13.03 0.19
CA VAL A 299 15.24 -11.90 0.06
C VAL A 299 16.03 -10.61 -0.13
N GLU A 300 15.78 -9.92 -1.24
CA GLU A 300 16.29 -8.56 -1.44
C GLU A 300 15.44 -7.54 -0.67
N ILE A 301 16.10 -6.71 0.14
CA ILE A 301 15.50 -5.67 0.95
C ILE A 301 15.94 -4.31 0.42
N HIS A 302 14.96 -3.43 0.16
CA HIS A 302 15.19 -2.05 -0.27
C HIS A 302 14.81 -1.03 0.81
N LYS A 303 15.79 -0.37 1.43
CA LYS A 303 15.58 0.68 2.44
C LYS A 303 15.94 2.06 1.89
N ARG A 304 14.99 2.71 1.20
CA ARG A 304 15.20 4.00 0.49
C ARG A 304 15.74 5.17 1.31
N ARG A 305 15.52 5.17 2.64
CA ARG A 305 16.00 6.22 3.54
C ARG A 305 17.47 6.03 3.98
N ARG A 306 18.08 4.87 3.69
CA ARG A 306 19.49 4.61 4.01
C ARG A 306 20.41 5.23 2.96
N PRO A 307 21.66 5.56 3.31
CA PRO A 307 22.68 5.94 2.34
C PRO A 307 22.81 4.90 1.23
N VAL A 308 23.20 5.32 0.02
CA VAL A 308 23.22 4.49 -1.21
C VAL A 308 23.87 3.13 -0.99
N ARG A 309 25.00 3.08 -0.27
CA ARG A 309 25.75 1.84 0.02
C ARG A 309 25.03 0.83 0.94
N LEU A 310 24.06 1.27 1.73
CA LEU A 310 23.27 0.44 2.68
C LEU A 310 21.81 0.29 2.24
N ARG A 311 21.51 0.70 1.01
CA ARG A 311 20.15 0.82 0.51
C ARG A 311 19.58 -0.50 0.04
N TYR A 312 20.44 -1.32 -0.56
CA TYR A 312 20.14 -2.66 -1.04
C TYR A 312 20.90 -3.64 -0.15
N THR A 313 20.16 -4.49 0.54
CA THR A 313 20.71 -5.52 1.41
C THR A 313 19.97 -6.81 1.12
N SER A 314 20.65 -7.94 1.17
CA SER A 314 20.02 -9.25 1.12
C SER A 314 19.88 -9.83 2.52
N ASN A 315 18.78 -10.52 2.80
CA ASN A 315 18.62 -11.33 4.00
C ASN A 315 18.34 -12.78 3.61
N ASN A 316 18.88 -13.72 4.38
CA ASN A 316 18.71 -15.15 4.16
C ASN A 316 17.60 -15.66 5.08
N LEU A 317 16.48 -16.07 4.51
CA LEU A 317 15.45 -16.78 5.26
C LEU A 317 15.77 -18.27 5.23
N LEU A 318 16.11 -18.84 6.39
CA LEU A 318 16.41 -20.26 6.55
C LEU A 318 15.11 -21.05 6.80
N ASP A 319 14.91 -22.18 6.12
CA ASP A 319 13.90 -23.18 6.47
C ASP A 319 14.52 -24.21 7.42
N THR A 320 14.43 -23.96 8.74
CA THR A 320 14.91 -24.87 9.79
C THR A 320 13.78 -25.69 10.42
N GLY A 321 12.55 -25.64 9.89
CA GLY A 321 11.41 -26.34 10.49
C GLY A 321 10.07 -25.58 10.43
N PRO A 322 9.01 -26.10 11.08
CA PRO A 322 7.63 -25.58 11.02
C PRO A 322 7.47 -24.09 11.34
N ASP A 323 8.27 -23.58 12.27
CA ASP A 323 8.19 -22.18 12.75
C ASP A 323 9.22 -21.25 12.09
N SER A 324 9.93 -21.75 11.08
CA SER A 324 11.00 -21.00 10.43
C SER A 324 10.48 -20.01 9.38
N PRO A 325 11.15 -18.85 9.22
CA PRO A 325 10.79 -17.86 8.20
C PRO A 325 10.88 -18.40 6.77
N GLY A 326 11.84 -19.30 6.49
CA GLY A 326 12.04 -19.90 5.17
C GLY A 326 10.90 -20.81 4.73
N ARG A 327 10.39 -21.66 5.63
CA ARG A 327 9.26 -22.57 5.35
C ARG A 327 8.00 -21.85 4.92
N SER A 328 7.80 -20.65 5.46
CA SER A 328 6.65 -19.80 5.23
C SER A 328 6.58 -19.22 3.80
N LYS A 329 7.67 -19.30 3.02
CA LYS A 329 7.73 -18.82 1.62
C LYS A 329 7.59 -19.93 0.57
N ARG A 330 7.74 -21.21 0.93
CA ARG A 330 7.74 -22.37 0.02
C ARG A 330 6.50 -22.51 -0.91
N PRO A 331 5.27 -22.08 -0.55
CA PRO A 331 4.12 -22.20 -1.47
C PRO A 331 4.16 -21.26 -2.68
N SER A 332 4.99 -20.20 -2.66
CA SER A 332 4.91 -19.09 -3.62
C SER A 332 5.90 -19.15 -4.80
N SER A 333 6.99 -19.93 -4.70
CA SER A 333 8.11 -19.86 -5.65
C SER A 333 8.06 -20.84 -6.83
N ARG A 334 7.29 -21.94 -6.76
CA ARG A 334 7.28 -22.98 -7.84
C ARG A 334 6.28 -22.76 -8.98
N VAL A 335 5.54 -21.64 -9.03
CA VAL A 335 4.47 -21.41 -10.04
C VAL A 335 4.96 -20.64 -11.28
N ARG A 336 6.20 -20.14 -11.34
CA ARG A 336 6.62 -19.25 -12.45
C ARG A 336 7.91 -19.66 -13.17
N ALA A 337 8.29 -20.94 -13.11
CA ALA A 337 9.48 -21.42 -13.84
C ALA A 337 9.26 -21.65 -15.35
N SER A 338 8.02 -21.57 -15.87
CA SER A 338 7.76 -21.82 -17.31
C SER A 338 7.46 -20.60 -18.18
N ASN A 339 7.36 -19.38 -17.64
CA ASN A 339 6.96 -18.19 -18.42
C ASN A 339 7.90 -16.97 -18.29
N CYS A 340 9.15 -17.18 -17.90
CA CYS A 340 10.14 -16.10 -17.77
C CYS A 340 11.13 -16.07 -18.94
N SER A 341 10.61 -15.94 -20.16
CA SER A 341 11.34 -15.40 -21.30
C SER A 341 10.45 -14.37 -22.01
N GLY A 342 10.53 -13.11 -21.56
CA GLY A 342 9.96 -11.99 -22.29
C GLY A 342 8.64 -11.41 -21.78
N ALA A 343 8.52 -11.04 -20.50
CA ALA A 343 7.57 -10.02 -20.06
C ALA A 343 7.97 -9.44 -18.69
N ARG A 344 7.87 -8.12 -18.54
CA ARG A 344 8.20 -7.36 -17.31
C ARG A 344 7.41 -7.88 -16.09
N PRO A 345 7.98 -7.84 -14.86
CA PRO A 345 7.27 -8.25 -13.67
C PRO A 345 6.35 -7.14 -13.17
N THR A 346 5.10 -7.12 -13.61
CA THR A 346 4.00 -6.51 -12.85
C THR A 346 3.53 -7.54 -11.83
N GLY A 347 4.08 -7.48 -10.63
CA GLY A 347 3.77 -8.44 -9.57
C GLY A 347 4.18 -7.94 -8.20
N CYS A 348 3.77 -6.73 -7.84
CA CYS A 348 3.70 -6.34 -6.44
C CYS A 348 2.65 -7.23 -5.73
N TRP A 349 2.81 -7.44 -4.42
CA TRP A 349 1.78 -7.99 -3.54
C TRP A 349 0.58 -7.03 -3.48
N SER A 350 -0.16 -6.89 -4.57
CA SER A 350 -1.49 -6.32 -4.59
C SER A 350 -2.45 -7.46 -4.37
N ALA A 351 -3.01 -7.54 -3.16
CA ALA A 351 -4.24 -8.28 -2.92
C ALA A 351 -5.31 -7.72 -3.87
N GLY A 352 -5.49 -8.38 -5.01
CA GLY A 352 -6.52 -8.06 -5.98
C GLY A 352 -7.86 -8.53 -5.44
N ALA A 353 -8.60 -7.62 -4.80
CA ALA A 353 -10.05 -7.68 -4.81
C ALA A 353 -10.52 -7.09 -6.16
N PRO A 354 -11.44 -7.76 -6.90
CA PRO A 354 -11.98 -7.17 -8.12
C PRO A 354 -12.85 -5.97 -7.76
N ALA A 355 -12.56 -4.85 -8.42
CA ALA A 355 -13.45 -3.71 -8.48
C ALA A 355 -14.71 -4.10 -9.26
N LEU A 356 -15.86 -4.12 -8.57
CA LEU A 356 -17.18 -4.08 -9.20
C LEU A 356 -18.05 -3.04 -8.46
N LEU A 357 -18.25 -1.93 -9.17
CA LEU A 357 -19.38 -0.99 -9.18
C LEU A 357 -19.80 -0.26 -7.90
N MET A 358 -19.64 1.06 -7.99
CA MET A 358 -20.35 2.09 -7.25
C MET A 358 -21.88 1.96 -7.31
N THR A 359 -22.49 2.43 -6.23
CA THR A 359 -23.72 3.25 -6.10
C THR A 359 -24.82 2.63 -5.26
N ARG A 360 -24.99 3.17 -4.05
CA ARG A 360 -26.28 3.69 -3.60
C ARG A 360 -26.07 4.66 -2.44
N SER A 361 -26.41 5.91 -2.72
CA SER A 361 -26.65 6.97 -1.77
C SER A 361 -27.59 6.49 -0.67
N VAL A 362 -27.20 6.66 0.59
CA VAL A 362 -28.15 6.74 1.69
C VAL A 362 -28.16 8.19 2.15
N SER A 363 -29.18 8.89 1.68
CA SER A 363 -29.59 10.19 2.18
C SER A 363 -29.93 10.07 3.67
N VAL A 364 -29.19 10.78 4.53
CA VAL A 364 -29.60 11.01 5.91
C VAL A 364 -30.50 12.24 5.90
N LEU A 365 -31.81 12.02 5.98
CA LEU A 365 -32.80 13.05 6.33
C LEU A 365 -32.85 13.22 7.87
N PRO A 366 -33.21 14.42 8.36
CA PRO A 366 -32.98 14.84 9.74
C PRO A 366 -34.04 14.29 10.70
N ALA A 367 -33.66 14.19 11.98
CA ALA A 367 -34.55 13.85 13.07
C ALA A 367 -35.66 14.92 13.24
N PRO A 368 -36.92 14.51 13.51
CA PRO A 368 -38.02 15.44 13.66
C PRO A 368 -37.93 16.19 15.00
N ALA A 369 -38.15 17.51 14.91
CA ALA A 369 -38.51 18.35 16.05
C ALA A 369 -39.91 17.96 16.55
N SER A 370 -40.06 17.86 17.86
CA SER A 370 -41.36 17.90 18.52
C SER A 370 -41.23 18.86 19.69
N SER A 371 -41.88 20.01 19.54
CA SER A 371 -41.96 21.08 20.51
C SER A 371 -43.42 21.23 20.94
N LEU A 372 -43.59 21.38 22.27
CA LEU A 372 -44.64 22.14 22.95
C LEU A 372 -46.02 21.43 22.98
N ASP A 373 -46.77 21.39 24.09
CA ASP A 373 -47.00 22.41 25.11
C ASP A 373 -47.53 21.81 26.43
N GLY A 374 -47.39 22.56 27.52
CA GLY A 374 -48.37 22.47 28.62
C GLY A 374 -47.87 22.83 30.03
N LEU A 375 -47.79 24.14 30.32
CA LEU A 375 -48.29 24.84 31.54
C LEU A 375 -47.74 24.45 32.94
N ALA A 376 -47.49 25.32 33.92
CA ALA A 376 -47.46 26.76 34.06
C ALA A 376 -46.70 27.10 35.38
N THR A 377 -46.17 28.31 35.44
CA THR A 377 -45.57 29.11 36.55
C THR A 377 -46.36 29.09 37.89
N PRO A 378 -45.75 29.38 39.07
CA PRO A 378 -45.27 30.73 39.42
C PRO A 378 -43.96 30.85 40.24
N ASP A 379 -43.20 31.86 39.85
CA ASP A 379 -42.78 33.02 40.66
C ASP A 379 -42.17 32.81 42.06
N CYS A 380 -40.89 33.14 42.19
CA CYS A 380 -40.31 33.97 43.27
C CYS A 380 -38.79 34.12 43.10
N SER A 381 -38.36 35.32 42.74
CA SER A 381 -37.01 35.86 42.98
C SER A 381 -36.91 36.42 44.43
N PRO A 382 -35.82 37.05 44.89
CA PRO A 382 -34.37 36.77 44.78
C PRO A 382 -33.67 36.91 46.17
N ARG A 383 -32.38 36.54 46.29
CA ARG A 383 -31.40 37.14 47.26
C ARG A 383 -29.99 36.63 46.92
N ARG A 384 -29.09 37.46 46.39
CA ARG A 384 -28.11 38.33 47.07
C ARG A 384 -27.23 37.63 48.13
N GLY A 385 -25.90 37.77 47.96
CA GLY A 385 -24.88 37.63 49.00
C GLY A 385 -23.62 36.94 48.49
N HIS A 386 -22.60 37.68 48.03
CA HIS A 386 -21.38 38.03 48.79
C HIS A 386 -20.44 36.85 49.03
N ARG A 387 -19.28 36.81 48.36
CA ARG A 387 -17.98 37.46 48.67
C ARG A 387 -17.10 36.60 49.61
N ARG A 388 -15.95 36.23 49.03
CA ARG A 388 -14.60 36.08 49.60
C ARG A 388 -14.34 35.04 50.70
N GLY A 389 -13.27 34.30 50.44
CA GLY A 389 -12.41 33.55 51.34
C GLY A 389 -11.28 33.00 50.50
#